data_AF-A0A3E0KFZ9-F1
#
_entry.id   AF-A0A3E0KFZ9-F1
#
_cell.length_a   1.000
_cell.length_b   1.000
_cell.length_c   1.000
_cell.angle_alpha   90.00
_cell.angle_beta   90.00
_cell.angle_gamma   90.00
#
_symmetry.space_group_name_H-M   'P 1'
#
loop_
_entity.id
_entity.type
_entity.pdbx_description
1 polymer ?
#
loop_
_entity_poly.entity_id
_entity_poly.type
_entity_poly.pdbx_seq_one_letter_code
_entity_poly.pdbx_strand_id
1 'polypeptide(L)'
;MPSLDVNNFDRIRIGLASPEQIRAWSSGEVKKPETINYRTLKPEREGLFCEKIFGPTKDWECHCGKYKRVRYRGIVCDRCGVEVTRAKVRRERMGHIELAAPVSHIWFFKGIPSRMGLLLDMSPRALEKVLYFAAYIVTDPGDTPLAKKQLLTEAEYREYREKYGNAFKAGMGAEAIKKLLEEIDLDQLCAELRREVRESTGQRRGRGVGRPGGGGGVRESGNPPVPGSYTPLPAPETRGK
;
A
#
# COMPACT_ATOMS: atom_id res chain seq x y z
N MET A 1 23.67 9.62 -2.63
CA MET A 1 23.96 8.17 -2.69
C MET A 1 24.90 7.93 -3.85
N PRO A 2 25.98 7.15 -3.69
CA PRO A 2 26.87 6.80 -4.81
C PRO A 2 26.04 6.06 -5.87
N SER A 3 26.23 6.41 -7.13
CA SER A 3 25.58 5.76 -8.26
C SER A 3 25.99 4.28 -8.31
N LEU A 4 25.09 3.39 -7.88
CA LEU A 4 25.22 1.96 -8.13
C LEU A 4 25.26 1.76 -9.65
N ASP A 5 26.35 1.20 -10.14
CA ASP A 5 26.53 0.91 -11.56
C ASP A 5 25.54 -0.20 -11.96
N VAL A 6 24.64 0.10 -12.89
CA VAL A 6 23.47 -0.73 -13.23
C VAL A 6 23.89 -2.12 -13.76
N ASN A 7 25.14 -2.26 -14.20
CA ASN A 7 25.68 -3.49 -14.76
C ASN A 7 26.39 -4.40 -13.74
N ASN A 8 26.51 -4.00 -12.47
CA ASN A 8 27.26 -4.77 -11.47
C ASN A 8 26.39 -5.17 -10.27
N PHE A 9 25.50 -6.14 -10.46
CA PHE A 9 24.77 -6.79 -9.37
C PHE A 9 24.70 -8.31 -9.59
N ASP A 10 24.90 -9.07 -8.51
CA ASP A 10 24.88 -10.54 -8.58
C ASP A 10 23.49 -11.15 -8.32
N ARG A 11 22.60 -10.41 -7.63
CA ARG A 11 21.29 -10.90 -7.18
C ARG A 11 20.24 -9.81 -7.19
N ILE A 12 19.02 -10.17 -7.58
CA ILE A 12 17.82 -9.32 -7.48
C ILE A 12 16.90 -9.91 -6.42
N ARG A 13 16.37 -9.06 -5.55
CA ARG A 13 15.33 -9.42 -4.57
C ARG A 13 14.07 -8.61 -4.85
N ILE A 14 12.92 -9.28 -4.74
CA ILE A 14 11.61 -8.64 -4.78
C ILE A 14 11.00 -8.73 -3.37
N GLY A 15 10.37 -7.66 -2.91
CA GLY A 15 9.73 -7.56 -1.60
C GLY A 15 8.55 -6.60 -1.64
N LEU A 16 7.79 -6.54 -0.54
CA LEU A 16 6.74 -5.56 -0.40
C LEU A 16 7.34 -4.22 0.01
N ALA A 17 6.83 -3.14 -0.58
CA ALA A 17 7.22 -1.79 -0.20
C ALA A 17 6.43 -1.35 1.03
N SER A 18 7.15 -0.94 2.08
CA SER A 18 6.55 -0.23 3.21
C SER A 18 6.19 1.21 2.85
N PRO A 19 5.25 1.85 3.56
CA PRO A 19 4.95 3.27 3.44
C PRO A 19 6.17 4.18 3.47
N GLU A 20 7.09 3.90 4.39
CA GLU A 20 8.31 4.66 4.59
C GLU A 20 9.25 4.53 3.39
N GLN A 21 9.37 3.32 2.82
CA GLN A 21 10.13 3.10 1.58
C GLN A 21 9.53 3.85 0.40
N ILE A 22 8.20 3.87 0.25
CA ILE A 22 7.56 4.59 -0.85
C ILE A 22 7.78 6.11 -0.72
N ARG A 23 7.71 6.65 0.50
CA ARG A 23 8.06 8.06 0.77
C ARG A 23 9.53 8.34 0.46
N ALA A 24 10.43 7.42 0.83
CA ALA A 24 11.86 7.57 0.57
C ALA A 24 12.22 7.57 -0.93
N TRP A 25 11.47 6.84 -1.75
CA TRP A 25 11.62 6.85 -3.21
C TRP A 25 11.06 8.12 -3.85
N SER A 26 10.15 8.80 -3.16
CA SER A 26 9.43 9.92 -3.73
C SER A 26 10.22 11.22 -3.65
N SER A 27 10.15 12.00 -4.74
CA SER A 27 10.66 13.37 -4.83
C SER A 27 9.61 14.43 -4.46
N GLY A 28 8.38 14.03 -4.11
CA GLY A 28 7.32 14.93 -3.70
C GLY A 28 5.91 14.35 -3.80
N GLU A 29 4.99 14.98 -3.08
CA GLU A 29 3.57 14.60 -3.03
C GLU A 29 2.77 15.26 -4.17
N VAL A 30 1.99 14.46 -4.89
CA VAL A 30 1.02 14.94 -5.88
C VAL A 30 -0.31 15.17 -5.18
N LYS A 31 -0.77 16.42 -5.14
CA LYS A 31 -1.99 16.82 -4.43
C LYS A 31 -3.17 17.02 -5.34
N LYS A 32 -2.90 17.38 -6.59
CA LYS A 32 -3.95 17.76 -7.53
C LYS A 32 -3.99 16.86 -8.75
N PRO A 33 -5.17 16.62 -9.33
CA PRO A 33 -5.31 15.76 -10.49
C PRO A 33 -4.92 16.44 -11.82
N GLU A 34 -4.66 17.75 -11.82
CA GLU A 34 -4.39 18.45 -13.07
C GLU A 34 -3.05 18.04 -13.70
N THR A 35 -3.00 18.09 -15.01
CA THR A 35 -1.85 17.65 -15.80
C THR A 35 -1.08 18.84 -16.35
N ILE A 36 -1.66 19.49 -17.35
CA ILE A 36 -1.12 20.65 -18.05
C ILE A 36 -2.19 21.74 -18.15
N ASN A 37 -1.74 22.98 -18.15
CA ASN A 37 -2.60 24.11 -18.39
C ASN A 37 -3.03 24.16 -19.87
N TYR A 38 -4.33 24.24 -20.13
CA TYR A 38 -4.87 24.22 -21.51
C TYR A 38 -4.42 25.41 -22.38
N ARG A 39 -4.11 26.57 -21.79
CA ARG A 39 -3.68 27.76 -22.55
C ARG A 39 -2.18 27.77 -22.78
N THR A 40 -1.41 27.51 -21.72
CA THR A 40 0.04 27.68 -21.76
C THR A 40 0.79 26.40 -22.12
N LEU A 41 0.09 25.25 -22.13
CA LEU A 41 0.65 23.90 -22.31
C LEU A 41 1.76 23.56 -21.30
N LYS A 42 1.86 24.33 -20.21
CA LYS A 42 2.83 24.11 -19.15
C LYS A 42 2.26 23.17 -18.08
N PRO A 43 3.10 22.32 -17.46
CA PRO A 43 2.67 21.49 -16.34
C PRO A 43 2.14 22.31 -15.17
N GLU A 44 1.04 21.85 -14.57
CA GLU A 44 0.47 22.50 -13.39
C GLU A 44 1.30 22.22 -12.13
N ARG A 45 1.27 23.17 -11.18
CA ARG A 45 1.96 23.01 -9.89
C ARG A 45 1.21 22.01 -9.02
N GLU A 46 1.96 21.08 -8.41
CA GLU A 46 1.43 19.99 -7.57
C GLU A 46 0.51 19.00 -8.30
N GLY A 47 0.44 19.10 -9.63
CA GLY A 47 -0.27 18.18 -10.51
C GLY A 47 0.57 16.96 -10.90
N LEU A 48 -0.02 16.07 -11.71
CA LEU A 48 0.59 14.81 -12.14
C LEU A 48 1.87 14.98 -12.97
N PHE A 49 2.08 16.13 -13.60
CA PHE A 49 3.27 16.43 -14.41
C PHE A 49 4.21 17.46 -13.76
N CYS A 50 3.98 17.80 -12.48
CA CYS A 50 4.65 18.90 -11.81
C CYS A 50 6.19 18.82 -11.92
N GLU A 51 6.80 19.88 -12.46
CA GLU A 51 8.25 19.93 -12.66
C GLU A 51 9.05 20.01 -11.37
N LYS A 52 8.42 20.44 -10.26
CA LYS A 52 9.06 20.46 -8.93
C LYS A 52 9.30 19.04 -8.42
N ILE A 53 8.35 18.13 -8.68
CA ILE A 53 8.40 16.74 -8.21
C ILE A 53 9.25 15.90 -9.16
N PHE A 54 8.88 15.90 -10.45
CA PHE A 54 9.48 15.00 -11.43
C PHE A 54 10.73 15.59 -12.11
N GLY A 55 10.96 16.90 -12.02
CA GLY A 55 12.06 17.58 -12.70
C GLY A 55 11.63 18.37 -13.95
N PRO A 56 12.54 19.14 -14.55
CA PRO A 56 12.22 20.12 -15.60
C PRO A 56 11.82 19.45 -16.92
N THR A 57 10.93 20.08 -17.70
CA THR A 57 10.56 19.61 -19.05
C THR A 57 11.68 19.85 -20.07
N LYS A 58 12.47 20.91 -19.86
CA LYS A 58 13.59 21.30 -20.73
C LYS A 58 14.92 21.15 -20.02
N ASP A 59 15.95 20.74 -20.75
CA ASP A 59 17.28 20.59 -20.20
C ASP A 59 17.83 21.93 -19.69
N TRP A 60 18.31 21.94 -18.45
CA TRP A 60 18.99 23.08 -17.83
C TRP A 60 18.15 24.37 -17.79
N GLU A 61 16.82 24.24 -17.72
CA GLU A 61 15.88 25.36 -17.63
C GLU A 61 14.83 25.10 -16.55
N CYS A 62 14.59 26.08 -15.68
CA CYS A 62 13.50 26.02 -14.70
C CYS A 62 12.16 26.47 -15.31
N HIS A 63 11.04 26.06 -14.71
CA HIS A 63 9.66 26.37 -15.16
C HIS A 63 9.40 27.84 -15.54
N CYS A 64 9.88 28.76 -14.68
CA CYS A 64 9.63 30.19 -14.82
C CYS A 64 10.63 30.90 -15.74
N GLY A 65 11.67 30.21 -16.21
CA GLY A 65 12.72 30.77 -17.05
C GLY A 65 13.70 31.72 -16.34
N LYS A 66 13.65 31.87 -15.00
CA LYS A 66 14.62 32.67 -14.22
C LYS A 66 16.05 32.14 -14.40
N TYR A 67 16.23 30.85 -14.19
CA TYR A 67 17.49 30.14 -14.38
C TYR A 67 17.46 29.35 -15.68
N LYS A 68 18.44 29.61 -16.55
CA LYS A 68 18.62 29.00 -17.88
C LYS A 68 20.09 28.68 -18.13
N ARG A 69 20.33 27.64 -18.93
CA ARG A 69 21.66 27.13 -19.34
C ARG A 69 22.39 26.38 -18.23
N VAL A 70 23.41 25.61 -18.64
CA VAL A 70 24.19 24.68 -17.80
C VAL A 70 24.86 25.34 -16.59
N ARG A 71 25.11 26.66 -16.64
CA ARG A 71 25.77 27.41 -15.55
C ARG A 71 25.05 27.32 -14.20
N TYR A 72 23.74 27.08 -14.20
CA TYR A 72 22.94 26.97 -12.97
C TYR A 72 22.62 25.52 -12.59
N ARG A 73 23.39 24.55 -13.09
CA ARG A 73 23.22 23.13 -12.79
C ARG A 73 23.11 22.88 -11.29
N GLY A 74 22.06 22.18 -10.87
CA GLY A 74 21.83 21.78 -9.47
C GLY A 74 21.23 22.87 -8.58
N ILE A 75 20.99 24.08 -9.11
CA ILE A 75 20.31 25.14 -8.36
C ILE A 75 18.79 24.89 -8.39
N VAL A 76 18.17 24.97 -7.21
CA VAL A 76 16.71 24.96 -7.05
C VAL A 76 16.19 26.38 -7.18
N CYS A 77 15.23 26.61 -8.07
CA CYS A 77 14.75 27.96 -8.33
C CYS A 77 13.87 28.51 -7.19
N ASP A 78 14.22 29.67 -6.62
CA ASP A 78 13.46 30.30 -5.52
C ASP A 78 11.98 30.61 -5.86
N ARG A 79 11.68 30.85 -7.16
CA ARG A 79 10.33 31.23 -7.60
C ARG A 79 9.42 30.04 -7.89
N CYS A 80 9.97 28.95 -8.40
CA CYS A 80 9.19 27.80 -8.86
C CYS A 80 9.54 26.47 -8.19
N GLY A 81 10.61 26.42 -7.40
CA GLY A 81 11.08 25.21 -6.72
C GLY A 81 11.61 24.13 -7.65
N VAL A 82 11.74 24.41 -8.96
CA VAL A 82 12.26 23.45 -9.95
C VAL A 82 13.77 23.47 -9.92
N GLU A 83 14.36 22.30 -9.77
CA GLU A 83 15.79 22.09 -9.85
C GLU A 83 16.26 22.12 -11.32
N VAL A 84 17.31 22.87 -11.60
CA VAL A 84 17.90 22.98 -12.93
C VAL A 84 18.77 21.76 -13.22
N THR A 85 18.19 20.77 -13.88
CA THR A 85 18.83 19.50 -14.25
C THR A 85 18.50 19.11 -15.69
N ARG A 86 18.88 17.90 -16.12
CA ARG A 86 18.45 17.34 -17.41
C ARG A 86 17.02 16.83 -17.29
N ALA A 87 16.21 17.00 -18.33
CA ALA A 87 14.85 16.47 -18.40
C ALA A 87 14.78 14.94 -18.27
N LYS A 88 15.90 14.23 -18.53
CA LYS A 88 16.04 12.79 -18.30
C LYS A 88 15.64 12.36 -16.88
N VAL A 89 15.87 13.19 -15.86
CA VAL A 89 15.54 12.82 -14.46
C VAL A 89 14.04 12.56 -14.26
N ARG A 90 13.17 13.08 -15.14
CA ARG A 90 11.73 12.79 -15.13
C ARG A 90 11.41 11.30 -15.33
N ARG A 91 12.37 10.54 -15.85
CA ARG A 91 12.26 9.09 -16.03
C ARG A 91 12.73 8.27 -14.83
N GLU A 92 13.41 8.93 -13.89
CA GLU A 92 14.04 8.29 -12.73
C GLU A 92 13.33 8.68 -11.42
N ARG A 93 12.75 9.89 -11.34
CA ARG A 93 12.05 10.38 -10.16
C ARG A 93 10.64 9.81 -10.05
N MET A 94 10.28 9.40 -8.84
CA MET A 94 8.93 8.95 -8.49
C MET A 94 8.19 10.02 -7.68
N GLY A 95 6.87 10.08 -7.82
CA GLY A 95 5.98 10.85 -6.97
C GLY A 95 5.18 9.93 -6.06
N HIS A 96 4.55 10.48 -5.03
CA HIS A 96 3.60 9.74 -4.21
C HIS A 96 2.31 10.53 -3.98
N ILE A 97 1.24 9.81 -3.63
CA ILE A 97 -0.03 10.39 -3.21
C ILE A 97 -0.35 9.83 -1.84
N GLU A 98 -0.48 10.70 -0.82
CA GLU A 98 -0.97 10.29 0.49
C GLU A 98 -2.48 10.03 0.44
N LEU A 99 -2.87 8.84 0.88
CA LEU A 99 -4.27 8.44 0.93
C LEU A 99 -4.88 8.84 2.26
N ALA A 100 -6.07 9.44 2.23
CA ALA A 100 -6.80 9.82 3.44
C ALA A 100 -7.26 8.61 4.27
N ALA A 101 -7.46 7.46 3.63
CA ALA A 101 -7.89 6.22 4.26
C ALA A 101 -7.05 5.04 3.74
N PRO A 102 -6.86 3.99 4.56
CA PRO A 102 -6.22 2.76 4.10
C PRO A 102 -7.01 2.15 2.94
N VAL A 103 -6.30 1.63 1.93
CA VAL A 103 -6.90 0.91 0.79
C VAL A 103 -6.24 -0.47 0.68
N SER A 104 -7.05 -1.49 0.39
CA SER A 104 -6.55 -2.84 0.14
C SER A 104 -5.99 -2.95 -1.27
N HIS A 105 -4.77 -3.46 -1.40
CA HIS A 105 -4.16 -3.67 -2.71
C HIS A 105 -4.80 -4.88 -3.41
N ILE A 106 -5.33 -4.64 -4.62
CA ILE A 106 -6.19 -5.58 -5.36
C ILE A 106 -5.60 -6.98 -5.54
N TRP A 107 -4.29 -7.09 -5.79
CA TRP A 107 -3.64 -8.39 -6.01
C TRP A 107 -3.68 -9.32 -4.79
N PHE A 108 -3.71 -8.79 -3.55
CA PHE A 108 -3.66 -9.64 -2.36
C PHE A 108 -5.03 -10.15 -1.93
N PHE A 109 -6.11 -9.43 -2.28
CA PHE A 109 -7.46 -9.84 -1.93
C PHE A 109 -8.22 -10.52 -3.08
N LYS A 110 -8.11 -10.04 -4.34
CA LYS A 110 -8.72 -10.66 -5.53
C LYS A 110 -7.86 -11.73 -6.20
N GLY A 111 -6.58 -11.83 -5.85
CA GLY A 111 -5.71 -12.88 -6.36
C GLY A 111 -6.26 -14.27 -6.03
N ILE A 112 -6.05 -15.24 -6.92
CA ILE A 112 -6.42 -16.64 -6.71
C ILE A 112 -5.12 -17.44 -6.50
N PRO A 113 -4.83 -18.00 -5.32
CA PRO A 113 -5.60 -17.88 -4.08
C PRO A 113 -5.42 -16.52 -3.38
N SER A 114 -6.45 -16.08 -2.64
CA SER A 114 -6.42 -14.80 -1.92
C SER A 114 -5.42 -14.90 -0.77
N ARG A 115 -4.31 -14.16 -0.84
CA ARG A 115 -3.27 -14.16 0.19
C ARG A 115 -3.81 -13.62 1.52
N MET A 116 -4.61 -12.56 1.45
CA MET A 116 -5.28 -12.02 2.64
C MET A 116 -6.31 -13.00 3.22
N GLY A 117 -7.06 -13.70 2.37
CA GLY A 117 -8.01 -14.74 2.81
C GLY A 117 -7.32 -15.88 3.55
N LEU A 118 -6.18 -16.35 3.03
CA LEU A 118 -5.38 -17.40 3.67
C LEU A 118 -4.82 -16.95 5.02
N LEU A 119 -4.30 -15.72 5.13
CA LEU A 119 -3.77 -15.21 6.40
C LEU A 119 -4.86 -15.07 7.47
N LEU A 120 -6.01 -14.51 7.09
CA LEU A 120 -7.12 -14.26 8.02
C LEU A 120 -8.01 -15.47 8.28
N ASP A 121 -7.85 -16.58 7.54
CA ASP A 121 -8.74 -17.75 7.54
C ASP A 121 -10.17 -17.43 7.11
N MET A 122 -10.30 -16.58 6.10
CA MET A 122 -11.59 -16.10 5.63
C MET A 122 -11.78 -16.43 4.15
N SER A 123 -13.03 -16.71 3.78
CA SER A 123 -13.38 -16.85 2.37
C SER A 123 -13.18 -15.51 1.63
N PRO A 124 -12.74 -15.52 0.35
CA PRO A 124 -12.60 -14.29 -0.43
C PRO A 124 -13.90 -13.47 -0.51
N ARG A 125 -15.05 -14.16 -0.57
CA ARG A 125 -16.38 -13.53 -0.56
C ARG A 125 -16.68 -12.79 0.75
N ALA A 126 -16.24 -13.34 1.89
CA ALA A 126 -16.39 -12.71 3.19
C ALA A 126 -15.55 -11.43 3.27
N LEU A 127 -14.29 -11.49 2.84
CA LEU A 127 -13.40 -10.31 2.79
C LEU A 127 -13.95 -9.23 1.86
N GLU A 128 -14.47 -9.60 0.70
CA GLU A 128 -15.06 -8.69 -0.27
C GLU A 128 -16.26 -7.93 0.31
N LYS A 129 -17.14 -8.61 1.06
CA LYS A 129 -18.26 -7.96 1.76
C LYS A 129 -17.79 -6.91 2.76
N VAL A 130 -16.73 -7.19 3.52
CA VAL A 130 -16.18 -6.23 4.49
C VAL A 130 -15.53 -5.05 3.76
N LEU A 131 -14.71 -5.31 2.74
CA LEU A 131 -13.99 -4.28 1.98
C LEU A 131 -14.94 -3.35 1.20
N TYR A 132 -16.06 -3.86 0.71
CA TYR A 132 -17.09 -3.07 0.03
C TYR A 132 -18.19 -2.55 0.96
N PHE A 133 -17.93 -2.47 2.27
CA PHE A 133 -18.84 -1.88 3.26
C PHE A 133 -20.24 -2.54 3.33
N ALA A 134 -20.35 -3.81 2.91
CA ALA A 134 -21.60 -4.56 2.93
C ALA A 134 -21.84 -5.30 4.26
N ALA A 135 -20.79 -5.54 5.04
CA ALA A 135 -20.87 -6.21 6.34
C ALA A 135 -19.81 -5.66 7.30
N TYR A 136 -20.11 -5.73 8.60
CA TYR A 136 -19.13 -5.49 9.65
C TYR A 136 -18.39 -6.78 9.98
N ILE A 137 -17.16 -6.63 10.45
CA ILE A 137 -16.36 -7.70 11.03
C ILE A 137 -16.02 -7.35 12.47
N VAL A 138 -16.22 -8.31 13.38
CA VAL A 138 -15.84 -8.17 14.79
C VAL A 138 -14.31 -8.20 14.89
N THR A 139 -13.73 -7.07 15.30
CA THR A 139 -12.28 -6.95 15.53
C THR A 139 -11.92 -7.36 16.95
N ASP A 140 -12.76 -6.98 17.92
CA ASP A 140 -12.58 -7.28 19.33
C ASP A 140 -13.93 -7.73 19.93
N PRO A 141 -14.07 -9.00 20.33
CA PRO A 141 -15.32 -9.51 20.88
C PRO A 141 -15.58 -9.05 22.33
N GLY A 142 -14.56 -8.64 23.09
CA GLY A 142 -14.70 -8.32 24.52
C GLY A 142 -15.43 -9.42 25.32
N ASP A 143 -16.32 -9.01 26.23
CA ASP A 143 -17.11 -9.91 27.09
C ASP A 143 -18.46 -10.33 26.46
N THR A 144 -18.57 -10.28 25.13
CA THR A 144 -19.80 -10.62 24.40
C THR A 144 -19.77 -12.05 23.85
N PRO A 145 -20.93 -12.67 23.51
CA PRO A 145 -20.95 -13.99 22.88
C PRO A 145 -20.45 -14.00 21.42
N LEU A 146 -19.99 -12.86 20.90
CA LEU A 146 -19.51 -12.74 19.53
C LEU A 146 -18.13 -13.37 19.37
N ALA A 147 -17.89 -13.99 18.22
CA ALA A 147 -16.57 -14.50 17.87
C ALA A 147 -15.74 -13.44 17.13
N LYS A 148 -14.42 -13.43 17.36
CA LYS A 148 -13.50 -12.62 16.57
C LYS A 148 -13.57 -13.04 15.10
N LYS A 149 -13.54 -12.07 14.17
CA LYS A 149 -13.74 -12.26 12.72
C LYS A 149 -15.14 -12.72 12.30
N GLN A 150 -16.11 -12.75 13.22
CA GLN A 150 -17.52 -12.96 12.86
C GLN A 150 -18.01 -11.80 11.99
N LEU A 151 -18.74 -12.13 10.93
CA LEU A 151 -19.43 -11.15 10.10
C LEU A 151 -20.78 -10.82 10.69
N LEU A 152 -21.12 -9.54 10.70
CA LEU A 152 -22.41 -9.03 11.11
C LEU A 152 -23.00 -8.21 9.96
N THR A 153 -24.29 -8.43 9.69
CA THR A 153 -25.09 -7.52 8.87
C THR A 153 -25.32 -6.20 9.62
N GLU A 154 -25.75 -5.16 8.90
CA GLU A 154 -26.10 -3.86 9.52
C GLU A 154 -27.17 -4.01 10.62
N ALA A 155 -28.17 -4.87 10.41
CA ALA A 155 -29.23 -5.12 11.39
C ALA A 155 -28.68 -5.80 12.66
N GLU A 156 -27.89 -6.87 12.49
CA GLU A 156 -27.25 -7.57 13.61
C GLU A 156 -26.29 -6.64 14.36
N TYR A 157 -25.46 -5.88 13.65
CA TYR A 157 -24.54 -4.93 14.27
C TYR A 157 -25.29 -3.93 15.17
N ARG A 158 -26.42 -3.38 14.69
CA ARG A 158 -27.25 -2.47 15.47
C ARG A 158 -27.83 -3.15 16.72
N GLU A 159 -28.38 -4.34 16.57
CA GLU A 159 -28.95 -5.11 17.69
C GLU A 159 -27.90 -5.41 18.76
N TYR A 160 -26.71 -5.89 18.36
CA TYR A 160 -25.61 -6.12 19.29
C TYR A 160 -25.11 -4.81 19.92
N ARG A 161 -25.09 -3.70 19.17
CA ARG A 161 -24.70 -2.38 19.69
C ARG A 161 -25.69 -1.87 20.72
N GLU A 162 -26.98 -2.11 20.54
CA GLU A 162 -28.01 -1.76 21.52
C GLU A 162 -27.90 -2.63 22.79
N LYS A 163 -27.65 -3.93 22.64
CA LYS A 163 -27.54 -4.87 23.77
C LYS A 163 -26.27 -4.69 24.60
N TYR A 164 -25.13 -4.51 23.93
CA TYR A 164 -23.81 -4.58 24.56
C TYR A 164 -23.04 -3.24 24.52
N GLY A 165 -23.59 -2.21 23.89
CA GLY A 165 -22.97 -0.89 23.80
C GLY A 165 -21.57 -0.94 23.21
N ASN A 166 -20.59 -0.49 24.01
CA ASN A 166 -19.18 -0.45 23.64
C ASN A 166 -18.38 -1.69 24.07
N ALA A 167 -19.02 -2.74 24.59
CA ALA A 167 -18.34 -3.93 25.08
C ALA A 167 -17.63 -4.74 23.98
N PHE A 168 -18.03 -4.57 22.71
CA PHE A 168 -17.34 -5.15 21.55
C PHE A 168 -17.01 -4.06 20.51
N LYS A 169 -16.02 -4.35 19.65
CA LYS A 169 -15.65 -3.53 18.51
C LYS A 169 -15.85 -4.32 17.23
N ALA A 170 -16.63 -3.76 16.33
CA ALA A 170 -16.73 -4.22 14.96
C ALA A 170 -16.54 -3.03 14.01
N GLY A 171 -15.97 -3.30 12.84
CA GLY A 171 -15.72 -2.29 11.82
C GLY A 171 -15.95 -2.84 10.43
N MET A 172 -15.89 -1.96 9.43
CA MET A 172 -15.99 -2.33 8.02
C MET A 172 -14.89 -1.63 7.22
N GLY A 173 -14.76 -2.01 5.95
CA GLY A 173 -13.76 -1.46 5.05
C GLY A 173 -12.34 -1.95 5.31
N ALA A 174 -11.38 -1.34 4.61
CA ALA A 174 -9.98 -1.71 4.68
C ALA A 174 -9.33 -1.43 6.05
N GLU A 175 -9.85 -0.48 6.83
CA GLU A 175 -9.33 -0.19 8.18
C GLU A 175 -9.58 -1.35 9.15
N ALA A 176 -10.76 -1.98 9.09
CA ALA A 176 -11.06 -3.13 9.93
C ALA A 176 -10.15 -4.33 9.59
N ILE A 177 -9.93 -4.57 8.29
CA ILE A 177 -9.04 -5.62 7.82
C ILE A 177 -7.58 -5.34 8.21
N LYS A 178 -7.14 -4.08 8.13
CA LYS A 178 -5.81 -3.64 8.61
C LYS A 178 -5.60 -4.01 10.08
N LYS A 179 -6.54 -3.62 10.96
CA LYS A 179 -6.44 -3.90 12.41
C LYS A 179 -6.29 -5.40 12.68
N LEU A 180 -7.10 -6.21 11.99
CA LEU A 180 -7.03 -7.67 12.11
C LEU A 180 -5.71 -8.27 11.64
N LEU A 181 -5.06 -7.67 10.63
CA LEU A 181 -3.77 -8.13 10.12
C LEU A 181 -2.60 -7.68 11.01
N GLU A 182 -2.69 -6.50 11.64
CA GLU A 182 -1.69 -5.98 12.59
C GLU A 182 -1.59 -6.83 13.86
N GLU A 183 -2.69 -7.46 14.27
CA GLU A 183 -2.75 -8.33 15.45
C GLU A 183 -2.21 -9.75 15.20
N ILE A 184 -1.85 -10.12 13.95
CA ILE A 184 -1.36 -11.46 13.65
C ILE A 184 0.12 -11.57 14.01
N ASP A 185 0.42 -12.38 15.02
CA ASP A 185 1.77 -12.89 15.24
C ASP A 185 2.08 -14.02 14.26
N LEU A 186 2.94 -13.72 13.28
CA LEU A 186 3.36 -14.66 12.25
C LEU A 186 4.14 -15.85 12.82
N ASP A 187 4.89 -15.67 13.90
CA ASP A 187 5.71 -16.72 14.48
C ASP A 187 4.84 -17.75 15.20
N GLN A 188 3.87 -17.28 15.99
CA GLN A 188 2.86 -18.12 16.62
C GLN A 188 2.01 -18.84 15.58
N LEU A 189 1.50 -18.11 14.58
CA LEU A 189 0.68 -18.69 13.52
C LEU A 189 1.43 -19.76 12.73
N CYS A 190 2.71 -19.54 12.41
CA CYS A 190 3.54 -20.55 11.74
C CYS A 190 3.75 -21.79 12.61
N ALA A 191 3.96 -21.62 13.92
CA ALA A 191 4.15 -22.74 14.85
C ALA A 191 2.87 -23.58 14.98
N GLU A 192 1.71 -22.94 15.15
CA GLU A 192 0.41 -23.58 15.22
C GLU A 192 0.09 -24.37 13.96
N LEU A 193 0.25 -23.75 12.78
CA LEU A 193 -0.02 -24.40 11.50
C LEU A 193 0.94 -25.58 11.25
N ARG A 194 2.21 -25.46 11.63
CA ARG A 194 3.17 -26.57 11.55
C ARG A 194 2.79 -27.73 12.45
N ARG A 195 2.21 -27.47 13.63
CA ARG A 195 1.67 -28.52 14.52
C ARG A 195 0.43 -29.16 13.90
N GLU A 196 -0.52 -28.36 13.43
CA GLU A 196 -1.76 -28.83 12.81
C GLU A 196 -1.49 -29.71 11.58
N VAL A 197 -0.52 -29.36 10.72
CA VAL A 197 -0.14 -30.16 9.55
C VAL A 197 0.50 -31.51 9.92
N ARG A 198 1.13 -31.62 11.10
CA ARG A 198 1.69 -32.89 11.60
C ARG A 198 0.60 -33.79 12.18
N GLU A 199 -0.37 -33.21 12.89
CA GLU A 199 -1.42 -33.94 13.61
C GLU A 199 -2.61 -34.30 12.71
N SER A 200 -2.91 -33.47 11.70
CA SER A 200 -4.06 -33.68 10.82
C SER A 200 -3.75 -34.63 9.65
N THR A 201 -4.63 -35.60 9.42
CA THR A 201 -4.63 -36.51 8.26
C THR A 201 -5.80 -36.21 7.31
N GLY A 202 -5.65 -36.53 6.03
CA GLY A 202 -6.72 -36.38 5.01
C GLY A 202 -6.97 -34.94 4.51
N GLN A 203 -8.24 -34.61 4.24
CA GLN A 203 -8.67 -33.35 3.61
C GLN A 203 -8.41 -32.09 4.46
N ARG A 204 -8.34 -32.25 5.80
CA ARG A 204 -7.91 -31.19 6.75
C ARG A 204 -6.44 -30.79 6.54
N ARG A 205 -5.57 -31.76 6.26
CA ARG A 205 -4.15 -31.52 5.97
C ARG A 205 -3.96 -30.66 4.73
N GLY A 206 -4.75 -30.88 3.67
CA GLY A 206 -4.68 -30.10 2.42
C GLY A 206 -4.97 -28.61 2.59
N ARG A 207 -5.99 -28.25 3.39
CA ARG A 207 -6.26 -26.83 3.76
C ARG A 207 -5.16 -26.29 4.69
N GLY A 208 -4.71 -27.11 5.63
CA GLY A 208 -3.63 -26.80 6.55
C GLY A 208 -2.27 -26.59 5.88
N VAL A 209 -2.03 -27.06 4.64
CA VAL A 209 -0.75 -26.87 3.91
C VAL A 209 -0.66 -25.54 3.15
N GLY A 210 -1.78 -25.03 2.62
CA GLY A 210 -1.78 -23.77 1.84
C GLY A 210 -1.52 -22.51 2.67
N ARG A 211 -1.92 -22.55 3.95
CA ARG A 211 -1.82 -21.44 4.91
C ARG A 211 -0.40 -21.20 5.48
N PRO A 212 0.36 -22.22 5.94
CA PRO A 212 1.74 -22.05 6.38
C PRO A 212 2.70 -21.72 5.24
N GLY A 213 2.41 -22.10 3.99
CA GLY A 213 3.17 -21.60 2.84
C GLY A 213 3.05 -20.09 2.66
N GLY A 214 1.87 -19.52 2.96
CA GLY A 214 1.65 -18.07 3.00
C GLY A 214 2.35 -17.40 4.19
N GLY A 215 2.15 -17.92 5.41
CA GLY A 215 2.77 -17.35 6.62
C GLY A 215 4.30 -17.50 6.66
N GLY A 216 4.82 -18.67 6.27
CA GLY A 216 6.25 -18.94 6.18
C GLY A 216 6.93 -18.10 5.10
N GLY A 217 6.29 -17.92 3.93
CA GLY A 217 6.80 -17.05 2.89
C GLY A 217 6.82 -15.57 3.30
N VAL A 218 5.84 -15.09 4.07
CA VAL A 218 5.83 -13.72 4.62
C VAL A 218 6.94 -13.55 5.66
N ARG A 219 7.13 -14.54 6.55
CA ARG A 219 8.20 -14.54 7.55
C ARG A 219 9.61 -14.53 6.93
N GLU A 220 9.88 -15.45 6.00
CA GLU A 220 11.18 -15.56 5.32
C GLU A 220 11.47 -14.33 4.43
N SER A 221 10.43 -13.70 3.89
CA SER A 221 10.58 -12.47 3.11
C SER A 221 10.80 -11.22 3.97
N GLY A 222 10.65 -11.30 5.30
CA GLY A 222 10.82 -10.19 6.23
C GLY A 222 9.77 -9.08 6.05
N ASN A 223 8.66 -9.38 5.37
CA ASN A 223 7.60 -8.41 5.11
C ASN A 223 6.61 -8.39 6.29
N PRO A 224 6.14 -7.21 6.71
CA PRO A 224 5.05 -7.13 7.68
C PRO A 224 3.76 -7.76 7.11
N PRO A 225 2.92 -8.41 7.95
CA PRO A 225 1.68 -9.06 7.52
C PRO A 225 0.66 -8.06 6.93
N VAL A 226 0.76 -6.81 7.36
CA VAL A 226 0.19 -5.64 6.69
C VAL A 226 1.24 -5.05 5.77
N PRO A 227 1.04 -5.03 4.43
CA PRO A 227 1.69 -4.01 3.61
C PRO A 227 1.23 -2.68 4.21
N GLY A 228 2.16 -1.90 4.74
CA GLY A 228 1.83 -0.77 5.59
C GLY A 228 0.75 0.11 4.94
N SER A 229 -0.34 0.22 5.66
CA SER A 229 -1.66 0.62 5.18
C SER A 229 -1.90 2.12 5.38
N TYR A 230 -0.82 2.87 5.41
CA TYR A 230 -0.76 4.24 4.93
C TYR A 230 0.08 4.16 3.67
N THR A 231 -0.43 3.56 2.60
CA THR A 231 0.40 3.34 1.42
C THR A 231 0.31 4.60 0.58
N PRO A 232 1.36 5.45 0.50
CA PRO A 232 1.42 6.37 -0.59
C PRO A 232 1.31 5.55 -1.89
N LEU A 233 0.39 5.88 -2.79
CA LEU A 233 0.44 5.23 -4.08
C LEU A 233 1.64 5.80 -4.84
N PRO A 234 2.56 4.96 -5.34
CA PRO A 234 3.58 5.44 -6.25
C PRO A 234 2.85 6.01 -7.47
N ALA A 235 3.03 7.30 -7.73
CA ALA A 235 2.52 7.92 -8.94
C ALA A 235 3.45 7.45 -10.09
N PRO A 236 2.93 6.67 -11.06
CA PRO A 236 3.75 6.11 -12.11
C PRO A 236 4.35 7.23 -12.98
N GLU A 237 5.51 6.90 -13.55
CA GLU A 237 6.27 7.74 -14.46
C GLU A 237 5.38 8.30 -15.58
N THR A 238 5.43 9.62 -15.81
CA THR A 238 4.72 10.22 -16.94
C THR A 238 5.49 9.98 -18.23
N ARG A 239 5.18 8.90 -18.96
CA ARG A 239 5.62 8.74 -20.35
C ARG A 239 4.93 9.79 -21.22
N GLY A 240 5.60 10.92 -21.45
CA GLY A 240 5.33 11.73 -22.63
C GLY A 240 5.70 10.90 -23.85
N LYS A 241 4.76 10.75 -24.79
CA LYS A 241 5.07 10.29 -26.15
C LYS A 241 6.10 11.21 -26.79
#